data_AF-A0AAU6PV81-F1
#
_entry.id   AF-A0AAU6PV81-F1
#
_cell.length_a   1.000
_cell.length_b   1.000
_cell.length_c   1.000
_cell.angle_alpha   90.00
_cell.angle_beta   90.00
_cell.angle_gamma   90.00
#
_symmetry.space_group_name_H-M   'P 1'
#
loop_
_entity.id
_entity.type
_entity.pdbx_description
1 polymer ?
#
loop_
_entity_poly.entity_id
_entity_poly.type
_entity_poly.pdbx_seq_one_letter_code
_entity_poly.pdbx_strand_id
1 'polypeptide(L)'
;MAEKSFYEVLGVSKDASEQEIKKAYRKLVRKYHPDVSDAKDADEKIAEINNAYETLRDKEKRAQYDAMQANPFAGAGFGSGAGFGSGGSGAQGGFRWEDIKDQFGEGAPFGSGSFRFDDIFSAFGAGRGGAQSSRQSGFEGYDHFGSGFKDAGPAPGQDQHAEINVSLDSVYSGDDYSIKLNVPSRQPNGSVIQEQKTLKIKIPKGITEGKQIRLSGQGAASYGGGKNGDLFLKVKITHDANIRLEGADVYQTVNITPWEAALGEKINISTPAGTLGVTIPKNSKSGSNLRVKGKGIPAKQAGDLYLTLNIVNPELTTEAQKEAFAALKASFAEAEIKR
;
A
#
# COMPACT_ATOMS: atom_id res chain seq x y z
N MET A 1 2.91 17.77 -34.51
CA MET A 1 1.49 17.86 -34.09
C MET A 1 1.45 18.73 -32.85
N ALA A 2 0.44 19.58 -32.65
CA ALA A 2 0.34 20.35 -31.42
C ALA A 2 0.23 19.39 -30.23
N GLU A 3 1.15 19.49 -29.26
CA GLU A 3 1.11 18.68 -28.04
C GLU A 3 -0.18 19.00 -27.29
N LYS A 4 -0.96 17.95 -26.94
CA LYS A 4 -2.20 18.12 -26.19
C LYS A 4 -1.87 18.66 -24.80
N SER A 5 -2.61 19.67 -24.36
CA SER A 5 -2.44 20.19 -23.00
C SER A 5 -2.87 19.15 -21.95
N PHE A 6 -2.31 19.18 -20.74
CA PHE A 6 -2.74 18.28 -19.66
C PHE A 6 -4.21 18.45 -19.29
N TYR A 7 -4.78 19.64 -19.53
CA TYR A 7 -6.21 19.91 -19.42
C TYR A 7 -7.01 19.17 -20.49
N GLU A 8 -6.52 19.12 -21.73
CA GLU A 8 -7.13 18.33 -22.81
C GLU A 8 -7.01 16.83 -22.57
N VAL A 9 -5.89 16.35 -22.04
CA VAL A 9 -5.69 14.94 -21.68
C VAL A 9 -6.71 14.49 -20.62
N LEU A 10 -6.98 15.32 -19.61
CA LEU A 10 -8.00 15.03 -18.61
C LEU A 10 -9.43 15.41 -19.04
N GLY A 11 -9.60 16.12 -20.16
CA GLY A 11 -10.88 16.61 -20.64
C GLY A 11 -11.55 17.62 -19.69
N VAL A 12 -10.75 18.49 -19.08
CA VAL A 12 -11.20 19.53 -18.13
C VAL A 12 -10.80 20.93 -18.59
N SER A 13 -11.50 21.96 -18.11
CA SER A 13 -11.15 23.37 -18.38
C SER A 13 -9.82 23.76 -17.72
N LYS A 14 -9.13 24.78 -18.26
CA LYS A 14 -7.95 25.39 -17.62
C LYS A 14 -8.27 25.98 -16.24
N ASP A 15 -9.51 26.44 -16.06
CA ASP A 15 -10.01 26.97 -14.79
C ASP A 15 -10.59 25.89 -13.85
N ALA A 16 -10.45 24.61 -14.20
CA ALA A 16 -11.03 23.52 -13.42
C ALA A 16 -10.50 23.51 -11.98
N SER A 17 -11.42 23.32 -11.04
CA SER A 17 -11.11 23.10 -9.64
C SER A 17 -10.38 21.77 -9.44
N GLU A 18 -9.64 21.65 -8.34
CA GLU A 18 -8.96 20.40 -7.96
C GLU A 18 -9.94 19.21 -7.86
N GLN A 19 -11.17 19.48 -7.43
CA GLN A 19 -12.23 18.47 -7.35
C GLN A 19 -12.66 17.97 -8.74
N GLU A 20 -12.75 18.85 -9.73
CA GLU A 20 -13.08 18.51 -11.11
C GLU A 20 -11.96 17.72 -11.79
N ILE A 21 -10.70 18.13 -11.58
CA ILE A 21 -9.50 17.42 -12.03
C ILE A 21 -9.48 15.99 -11.47
N LYS A 22 -9.69 15.84 -10.15
CA LYS A 22 -9.75 14.54 -9.48
C LYS A 22 -10.91 13.66 -9.95
N LYS A 23 -12.06 14.27 -10.25
CA LYS A 23 -13.24 13.55 -10.77
C LYS A 23 -13.00 13.06 -12.19
N ALA A 24 -12.39 13.87 -13.04
CA ALA A 24 -12.03 13.51 -14.41
C ALA A 24 -10.99 12.39 -14.45
N TYR A 25 -9.94 12.49 -13.63
CA TYR A 25 -8.92 11.45 -13.46
C TYR A 25 -9.54 10.09 -13.13
N ARG A 26 -10.40 10.02 -12.10
CA ARG A 26 -11.06 8.77 -11.69
C ARG A 26 -11.94 8.18 -12.79
N LYS A 27 -12.56 9.03 -13.62
CA LYS A 27 -13.41 8.59 -14.73
C LYS A 27 -12.57 7.98 -15.85
N LEU A 28 -11.42 8.59 -16.16
CA LEU A 28 -10.53 8.16 -17.23
C LEU A 28 -9.74 6.91 -16.86
N VAL A 29 -9.23 6.81 -15.62
CA VAL A 29 -8.54 5.60 -15.14
C VAL A 29 -9.47 4.40 -15.17
N ARG A 30 -10.73 4.53 -14.72
CA ARG A 30 -11.72 3.43 -14.82
C ARG A 30 -12.05 3.03 -16.25
N LYS A 31 -11.98 3.98 -17.18
CA LYS A 31 -12.27 3.76 -18.60
C LYS A 31 -11.15 3.01 -19.31
N TYR A 32 -9.89 3.25 -18.92
CA TYR A 32 -8.71 2.68 -19.57
C TYR A 32 -8.02 1.61 -18.74
N HIS A 33 -8.50 1.27 -17.54
CA HIS A 33 -7.92 0.24 -16.68
C HIS A 33 -7.77 -1.10 -17.43
N PRO A 34 -6.64 -1.81 -17.30
CA PRO A 34 -6.40 -3.08 -18.01
C PRO A 34 -7.46 -4.14 -17.72
N ASP A 35 -8.05 -4.14 -16.52
CA ASP A 35 -9.14 -5.06 -16.16
C ASP A 35 -10.51 -4.73 -16.81
N VAL A 36 -10.65 -3.56 -17.45
CA VAL A 36 -11.94 -3.04 -17.94
C VAL A 36 -11.92 -2.68 -19.43
N SER A 37 -10.75 -2.41 -20.02
CA SER A 37 -10.61 -1.94 -21.39
C SER A 37 -9.65 -2.81 -22.21
N ASP A 38 -10.17 -3.39 -23.29
CA ASP A 38 -9.40 -4.16 -24.29
C ASP A 38 -8.75 -3.27 -25.39
N ALA A 39 -8.76 -1.95 -25.23
CA ALA A 39 -8.20 -1.04 -26.22
C ALA A 39 -6.68 -1.19 -26.30
N LYS A 40 -6.14 -1.34 -27.52
CA LYS A 40 -4.69 -1.51 -27.77
C LYS A 40 -3.82 -0.33 -27.33
N ASP A 41 -4.44 0.83 -27.11
CA ASP A 41 -3.82 2.09 -26.69
C ASP A 41 -4.15 2.45 -25.23
N ALA A 42 -4.72 1.53 -24.45
CA ALA A 42 -5.12 1.77 -23.06
C ALA A 42 -3.94 2.12 -22.16
N ASP A 43 -2.80 1.45 -22.32
CA ASP A 43 -1.60 1.66 -21.51
C ASP A 43 -0.96 3.03 -21.78
N GLU A 44 -0.86 3.42 -23.05
CA GLU A 44 -0.37 4.74 -23.47
C GLU A 44 -1.27 5.85 -22.88
N LYS A 45 -2.59 5.67 -22.96
CA LYS A 45 -3.55 6.63 -22.41
C LYS A 45 -3.48 6.72 -20.89
N ILE A 46 -3.32 5.61 -20.18
CA ILE A 46 -3.17 5.61 -18.72
C ILE A 46 -1.91 6.40 -18.31
N ALA A 47 -0.79 6.19 -19.01
CA ALA A 47 0.44 6.91 -18.74
C ALA A 47 0.26 8.42 -18.91
N GLU A 48 -0.37 8.86 -20.01
CA GLU A 48 -0.72 10.26 -20.25
C GLU A 48 -1.65 10.84 -19.17
N ILE A 49 -2.70 10.11 -18.80
CA ILE A 49 -3.68 10.51 -17.77
C ILE A 49 -3.01 10.68 -16.40
N ASN A 50 -2.11 9.77 -16.03
CA ASN A 50 -1.39 9.83 -14.76
C ASN A 50 -0.44 11.05 -14.71
N ASN A 51 0.30 11.31 -15.79
CA ASN A 51 1.20 12.45 -15.89
C ASN A 51 0.43 13.79 -15.78
N ALA A 52 -0.67 13.90 -16.52
CA ALA A 52 -1.53 15.09 -16.46
C ALA A 52 -2.09 15.32 -15.04
N TYR A 53 -2.52 14.26 -14.34
CA TYR A 53 -3.04 14.38 -12.98
C TYR A 53 -1.97 14.74 -11.94
N GLU A 54 -0.76 14.17 -12.03
CA GLU A 54 0.37 14.49 -11.14
C GLU A 54 0.77 15.97 -11.23
N THR A 55 0.77 16.52 -12.44
CA THR A 55 1.11 17.93 -12.68
C THR A 55 -0.02 18.85 -12.23
N LEU A 56 -1.29 18.53 -12.54
CA LEU A 56 -2.42 19.42 -12.30
C LEU A 56 -2.98 19.37 -10.86
N ARG A 57 -2.71 18.30 -10.09
CA ARG A 57 -3.15 18.21 -8.69
C ARG A 57 -2.32 19.05 -7.73
N ASP A 58 -1.04 19.27 -8.07
CA ASP A 58 -0.11 20.05 -7.26
C ASP A 58 -0.17 21.52 -7.70
N LYS A 59 -0.44 22.41 -6.75
CA LYS A 59 -0.63 23.84 -7.05
C LYS A 59 0.62 24.49 -7.62
N GLU A 60 1.80 24.09 -7.15
CA GLU A 60 3.08 24.66 -7.58
C GLU A 60 3.44 24.16 -8.98
N LYS A 61 3.28 22.84 -9.23
CA LYS A 61 3.51 22.25 -10.56
C LYS A 61 2.52 22.74 -11.61
N ARG A 62 1.25 22.90 -11.23
CA ARG A 62 0.22 23.48 -12.11
C ARG A 62 0.57 24.91 -12.49
N ALA A 63 1.00 25.74 -11.53
CA ALA A 63 1.41 27.12 -11.82
C ALA A 63 2.64 27.18 -12.74
N GLN A 64 3.63 26.30 -12.54
CA GLN A 64 4.81 26.21 -13.42
C GLN A 64 4.42 25.75 -14.83
N TYR A 65 3.53 24.76 -14.94
CA TYR A 65 2.99 24.28 -16.22
C TYR A 65 2.21 25.37 -16.96
N ASP A 66 1.33 26.10 -16.26
CA ASP A 66 0.55 27.20 -16.81
C ASP A 66 1.47 28.36 -17.27
N ALA A 67 2.52 28.67 -16.49
CA ALA A 67 3.52 29.67 -16.85
C ALA A 67 4.34 29.27 -18.09
N MET A 68 4.68 27.99 -18.22
CA MET A 68 5.39 27.45 -19.39
C MET A 68 4.52 27.48 -20.65
N GLN A 69 3.23 27.18 -20.52
CA GLN A 69 2.24 27.28 -21.60
C GLN A 69 1.98 28.73 -22.03
N ALA A 70 2.02 29.67 -21.08
CA ALA A 70 1.82 31.10 -21.36
C ALA A 70 3.02 31.76 -22.05
N ASN A 71 4.23 31.20 -21.91
CA ASN A 71 5.43 31.79 -22.48
C ASN A 71 6.38 30.72 -23.10
N PRO A 72 6.06 30.18 -24.28
CA PRO A 72 6.80 29.07 -24.92
C PRO A 72 8.28 29.37 -25.25
N PHE A 73 8.70 30.64 -25.16
CA PHE A 73 10.05 31.11 -25.47
C PHE A 73 10.82 31.64 -24.25
N ALA A 74 10.29 31.58 -23.03
CA ALA A 74 10.98 32.07 -21.84
C ALA A 74 12.24 31.27 -21.45
N GLY A 75 12.47 30.10 -22.07
CA GLY A 75 13.72 29.33 -21.96
C GLY A 75 14.70 29.51 -23.13
N ALA A 76 14.38 30.34 -24.13
CA ALA A 76 15.15 30.46 -25.36
C ALA A 76 15.21 31.92 -25.86
N GLY A 77 15.89 32.80 -25.12
CA GLY A 77 16.15 34.15 -25.60
C GLY A 77 16.72 35.14 -24.58
N PHE A 78 18.04 35.28 -24.58
CA PHE A 78 18.82 36.50 -24.31
C PHE A 78 18.72 37.22 -22.94
N GLY A 79 19.84 37.17 -22.21
CA GLY A 79 20.59 38.33 -21.72
C GLY A 79 19.86 39.56 -21.15
N SER A 80 20.19 39.83 -19.87
CA SER A 80 20.21 41.13 -19.18
C SER A 80 18.94 41.64 -18.51
N GLY A 81 19.05 41.87 -17.20
CA GLY A 81 18.36 42.96 -16.50
C GLY A 81 17.29 42.58 -15.49
N ALA A 82 17.66 42.64 -14.21
CA ALA A 82 16.81 42.78 -13.02
C ALA A 82 16.13 41.53 -12.42
N GLY A 83 16.88 40.87 -11.53
CA GLY A 83 16.43 40.56 -10.16
C GLY A 83 15.48 39.38 -9.94
N PHE A 84 16.04 38.21 -9.59
CA PHE A 84 15.94 37.56 -8.26
C PHE A 84 16.65 36.19 -8.35
N GLY A 85 17.58 35.94 -7.43
CA GLY A 85 18.61 34.91 -7.57
C GLY A 85 18.14 33.46 -7.44
N SER A 86 18.65 32.60 -8.31
CA SER A 86 18.81 31.16 -8.10
C SER A 86 19.91 30.65 -9.04
N GLY A 87 21.06 30.28 -8.46
CA GLY A 87 22.19 29.73 -9.18
C GLY A 87 22.00 28.25 -9.49
N GLY A 88 21.62 27.94 -10.72
CA GLY A 88 21.58 26.59 -11.27
C GLY A 88 21.96 26.63 -12.74
N SER A 89 23.24 26.40 -13.04
CA SER A 89 23.76 26.38 -14.40
C SER A 89 23.47 25.04 -15.08
N GLY A 90 22.60 25.08 -16.09
CA GLY A 90 22.77 24.35 -17.36
C GLY A 90 22.35 22.88 -17.42
N ALA A 91 21.06 22.63 -17.67
CA ALA A 91 20.60 21.54 -18.51
C ALA A 91 19.36 22.02 -19.28
N GLN A 92 19.62 22.48 -20.51
CA GLN A 92 18.62 22.87 -21.48
C GLN A 92 18.05 21.59 -22.12
N GLY A 93 16.77 21.30 -21.88
CA GLY A 93 16.09 20.19 -22.55
C GLY A 93 14.84 19.76 -21.79
N GLY A 94 13.66 20.13 -22.30
CA GLY A 94 12.40 19.56 -21.83
C GLY A 94 12.39 18.05 -22.06
N PHE A 95 11.88 17.30 -21.08
CA PHE A 95 11.74 15.85 -21.17
C PHE A 95 10.72 15.53 -22.28
N ARG A 96 11.23 15.10 -23.45
CA ARG A 96 10.40 14.64 -24.55
C ARG A 96 10.01 13.19 -24.31
N TRP A 97 8.77 12.85 -24.61
CA TRP A 97 8.24 11.49 -24.51
C TRP A 97 9.06 10.49 -25.37
N GLU A 98 9.61 10.96 -26.49
CA GLU A 98 10.51 10.20 -27.35
C GLU A 98 11.81 9.78 -26.64
N ASP A 99 12.33 10.58 -25.72
CA ASP A 99 13.58 10.24 -24.97
C ASP A 99 13.34 9.15 -23.93
N ILE A 100 12.11 9.01 -23.42
CA ILE A 100 11.70 7.94 -22.52
C ILE A 100 11.53 6.62 -23.30
N LYS A 101 11.04 6.69 -24.54
CA LYS A 101 10.81 5.50 -25.38
C LYS A 101 12.12 4.77 -25.74
N ASP A 102 13.19 5.52 -26.05
CA ASP A 102 14.50 4.93 -26.41
C ASP A 102 15.24 4.34 -25.20
N GLN A 103 14.88 4.71 -23.97
CA GLN A 103 15.43 4.13 -22.74
C GLN A 103 14.75 2.80 -22.35
N PHE A 104 13.60 2.47 -22.95
CA PHE A 104 12.77 1.29 -22.66
C PHE A 104 12.88 0.16 -23.71
N GLY A 105 14.03 0.06 -24.39
CA GLY A 105 14.50 -1.06 -25.23
C GLY A 105 13.47 -2.05 -25.80
N GLU A 106 13.39 -2.11 -27.13
CA GLU A 106 12.56 -2.99 -27.96
C GLU A 106 12.36 -4.43 -27.41
N GLY A 107 11.32 -4.61 -26.58
CA GLY A 107 11.04 -5.88 -25.93
C GLY A 107 9.79 -5.85 -25.05
N ALA A 108 8.64 -6.16 -25.65
CA ALA A 108 7.37 -6.57 -25.02
C ALA A 108 6.93 -5.86 -23.70
N PRO A 109 5.95 -4.93 -23.75
CA PRO A 109 5.63 -4.02 -22.63
C PRO A 109 4.94 -4.66 -21.43
N PHE A 110 4.57 -5.96 -21.47
CA PHE A 110 3.90 -6.63 -20.35
C PHE A 110 4.29 -8.11 -20.27
N GLY A 111 5.40 -8.39 -19.57
CA GLY A 111 5.85 -9.74 -19.24
C GLY A 111 6.43 -9.81 -17.84
N SER A 112 5.59 -10.17 -16.87
CA SER A 112 5.91 -10.61 -15.49
C SER A 112 6.96 -9.81 -14.71
N GLY A 113 6.50 -8.88 -13.87
CA GLY A 113 7.23 -8.46 -12.67
C GLY A 113 7.42 -6.95 -12.52
N SER A 114 6.41 -6.29 -11.95
CA SER A 114 6.47 -4.98 -11.26
C SER A 114 7.27 -3.86 -11.95
N PHE A 115 6.56 -2.91 -12.54
CA PHE A 115 7.03 -1.53 -12.67
C PHE A 115 7.54 -1.03 -11.31
N ARG A 116 8.86 -0.86 -11.16
CA ARG A 116 9.45 -0.20 -9.99
C ARG A 116 9.72 1.25 -10.31
N PHE A 117 8.99 2.12 -9.62
CA PHE A 117 9.07 3.58 -9.72
C PHE A 117 10.47 4.13 -9.36
N ASP A 118 11.29 3.34 -8.67
CA ASP A 118 12.68 3.65 -8.31
C ASP A 118 13.65 3.65 -9.51
N ASP A 119 13.36 2.90 -10.58
CA ASP A 119 14.24 2.81 -11.76
C ASP A 119 14.07 4.02 -12.69
N ILE A 120 12.89 4.64 -12.72
CA ILE A 120 12.64 5.92 -13.40
C ILE A 120 13.29 7.09 -12.63
N PHE A 121 13.34 7.02 -11.30
CA PHE A 121 13.94 8.08 -10.48
C PHE A 121 15.47 8.01 -10.42
N SER A 122 16.07 6.83 -10.56
CA SER A 122 17.53 6.69 -10.66
C SER A 122 18.10 7.23 -11.98
N ALA A 123 17.33 7.17 -13.07
CA ALA A 123 17.65 7.86 -14.33
C ALA A 123 17.59 9.40 -14.19
N PHE A 124 16.72 9.91 -13.32
CA PHE A 124 16.59 11.35 -13.05
C PHE A 124 17.67 11.88 -12.08
N GLY A 125 18.25 11.00 -11.23
CA GLY A 125 19.24 11.37 -10.20
C GLY A 125 20.71 11.10 -10.53
N ALA A 126 21.02 10.30 -11.56
CA ALA A 126 22.38 9.84 -11.87
C ALA A 126 23.09 10.64 -12.98
N GLY A 127 22.57 11.80 -13.39
CA GLY A 127 23.11 12.62 -14.46
C GLY A 127 24.24 13.59 -14.07
N ARG A 128 25.18 13.24 -13.18
CA ARG A 128 26.45 14.00 -13.05
C ARG A 128 27.54 13.26 -12.25
N GLY A 129 28.55 12.75 -12.98
CA GLY A 129 29.92 12.72 -12.44
C GLY A 129 30.60 11.35 -12.30
N GLY A 130 30.67 10.57 -13.37
CA GLY A 130 31.69 9.54 -13.54
C GLY A 130 32.94 10.11 -14.22
N ALA A 131 34.06 10.06 -13.51
CA ALA A 131 35.46 9.97 -13.97
C ALA A 131 36.12 11.12 -14.79
N GLN A 132 37.31 11.51 -14.27
CA GLN A 132 38.59 11.66 -15.00
C GLN A 132 39.22 13.07 -15.03
N SER A 133 40.53 13.08 -14.71
CA SER A 133 41.57 14.06 -15.05
C SER A 133 42.07 15.04 -13.98
N SER A 134 43.17 14.60 -13.39
CA SER A 134 44.32 15.34 -12.87
C SER A 134 44.71 16.64 -13.62
N ARG A 135 45.28 17.56 -12.83
CA ARG A 135 46.24 18.65 -13.16
C ARG A 135 45.71 19.88 -13.94
N GLN A 136 45.76 21.06 -13.32
CA GLN A 136 46.91 21.99 -13.41
C GLN A 136 46.53 23.41 -12.94
N SER A 137 47.23 23.86 -11.89
CA SER A 137 47.68 25.23 -11.60
C SER A 137 47.01 26.44 -12.27
N GLY A 138 46.48 27.33 -11.43
CA GLY A 138 46.95 28.72 -11.36
C GLY A 138 46.03 29.81 -11.92
N PHE A 139 45.29 30.49 -11.03
CA PHE A 139 45.18 31.95 -11.06
C PHE A 139 44.63 32.47 -9.72
N GLU A 140 45.43 33.28 -9.03
CA GLU A 140 45.06 34.07 -7.86
C GLU A 140 44.14 35.23 -8.27
N GLY A 141 43.06 35.45 -7.50
CA GLY A 141 42.29 36.69 -7.62
C GLY A 141 40.93 36.61 -6.95
N TYR A 142 40.80 37.33 -5.83
CA TYR A 142 39.58 37.64 -5.06
C TYR A 142 39.10 36.61 -4.03
N ASP A 143 39.71 36.70 -2.85
CA ASP A 143 39.04 36.49 -1.56
C ASP A 143 37.86 37.47 -1.41
N HIS A 144 36.65 37.07 -1.81
CA HIS A 144 35.43 37.67 -1.26
C HIS A 144 34.16 36.81 -1.39
N PHE A 145 34.20 35.53 -1.05
CA PHE A 145 33.03 34.79 -0.57
C PHE A 145 33.48 33.64 0.33
N GLY A 146 34.05 34.00 1.48
CA GLY A 146 34.21 33.10 2.61
C GLY A 146 32.84 32.72 3.17
N SER A 147 32.16 31.76 2.55
CA SER A 147 30.98 31.07 3.11
C SER A 147 30.67 29.75 2.38
N GLY A 148 31.69 28.99 1.99
CA GLY A 148 31.53 27.67 1.35
C GLY A 148 31.87 26.55 2.33
N PHE A 149 30.91 25.66 2.57
CA PHE A 149 30.99 24.50 3.49
C PHE A 149 30.96 24.87 4.99
N LYS A 150 29.82 25.42 5.45
CA LYS A 150 29.39 25.06 6.81
C LYS A 150 29.19 23.55 6.81
N ASP A 151 29.88 22.89 7.74
CA ASP A 151 29.68 21.50 8.11
C ASP A 151 28.22 21.10 7.87
N ALA A 152 27.99 20.24 6.86
CA ALA A 152 26.75 19.50 6.81
C ALA A 152 26.76 18.64 8.07
N GLY A 153 26.14 19.16 9.13
CA GLY A 153 26.04 18.46 10.40
C GLY A 153 25.47 17.06 10.20
N PRO A 154 25.63 16.16 11.18
CA PRO A 154 25.31 14.76 11.00
C PRO A 154 23.90 14.57 10.41
N ALA A 155 23.82 14.03 9.20
CA ALA A 155 22.54 13.86 8.52
C ALA A 155 21.78 12.70 9.17
N PRO A 156 20.49 12.87 9.51
CA PRO A 156 19.72 11.80 10.12
C PRO A 156 19.61 10.59 9.20
N GLY A 157 19.52 9.40 9.79
CA GLY A 157 19.24 8.18 9.05
C GLY A 157 17.83 8.19 8.46
N GLN A 158 17.64 7.46 7.36
CA GLN A 158 16.34 7.35 6.70
C GLN A 158 15.40 6.40 7.46
N ASP A 159 14.12 6.74 7.47
CA ASP A 159 13.06 5.88 7.99
C ASP A 159 12.86 4.67 7.06
N GLN A 160 12.53 3.52 7.65
CA GLN A 160 12.29 2.26 6.95
C GLN A 160 10.86 1.79 7.19
N HIS A 161 10.28 1.13 6.17
CA HIS A 161 8.96 0.52 6.26
C HIS A 161 9.06 -0.98 5.96
N ALA A 162 8.40 -1.79 6.78
CA ALA A 162 8.26 -3.22 6.54
C ALA A 162 6.84 -3.68 6.91
N GLU A 163 6.42 -4.82 6.37
CA GLU A 163 5.16 -5.48 6.72
C GLU A 163 5.45 -6.70 7.59
N ILE A 164 4.65 -6.92 8.63
CA ILE A 164 4.73 -8.09 9.50
C ILE A 164 3.41 -8.85 9.50
N ASN A 165 3.49 -10.18 9.47
CA ASN A 165 2.34 -11.06 9.58
C ASN A 165 2.15 -11.47 11.03
N VAL A 166 1.04 -11.10 11.64
CA VAL A 166 0.70 -11.39 13.04
C VAL A 166 -0.53 -12.30 13.06
N SER A 167 -0.48 -13.42 13.79
CA SER A 167 -1.67 -14.26 13.94
C SER A 167 -2.76 -13.53 14.71
N LEU A 168 -4.03 -13.80 14.34
CA LEU A 168 -5.18 -13.23 15.04
C LEU A 168 -5.15 -13.56 16.54
N ASP A 169 -4.75 -14.76 16.93
CA ASP A 169 -4.62 -15.15 18.35
C ASP A 169 -3.68 -14.23 19.11
N SER A 170 -2.52 -13.88 18.52
CA SER A 170 -1.56 -12.95 19.13
C SER A 170 -2.09 -11.53 19.27
N VAL A 171 -3.05 -11.12 18.42
CA VAL A 171 -3.76 -9.84 18.57
C VAL A 171 -4.68 -9.86 19.80
N TYR A 172 -5.25 -11.01 20.14
CA TYR A 172 -6.12 -11.17 21.31
C TYR A 172 -5.35 -11.27 22.64
N SER A 173 -4.24 -12.01 22.67
CA SER A 173 -3.38 -12.18 23.84
C SER A 173 -2.49 -10.96 24.10
N GLY A 174 -1.94 -10.36 23.04
CA GLY A 174 -0.94 -9.30 23.13
C GLY A 174 0.46 -9.85 23.44
N ASP A 175 0.94 -10.76 22.62
CA ASP A 175 2.21 -11.47 22.82
C ASP A 175 3.45 -10.66 22.44
N ASP A 176 4.59 -11.08 23.01
CA ASP A 176 5.91 -10.64 22.55
C ASP A 176 6.24 -11.33 21.22
N TYR A 177 6.52 -10.55 20.19
CA TYR A 177 6.81 -11.02 18.85
C TYR A 177 8.26 -10.74 18.49
N SER A 178 8.99 -11.74 17.98
CA SER A 178 10.39 -11.58 17.58
C SER A 178 10.49 -11.56 16.06
N ILE A 179 10.96 -10.45 15.49
CA ILE A 179 11.25 -10.34 14.07
C ILE A 179 12.75 -10.41 13.82
N LYS A 180 13.15 -11.09 12.76
CA LYS A 180 14.50 -11.00 12.22
C LYS A 180 14.45 -10.02 11.05
N LEU A 181 15.13 -8.90 11.17
CA LEU A 181 15.23 -7.89 10.13
C LEU A 181 16.67 -7.82 9.64
N ASN A 182 16.84 -7.77 8.32
CA ASN A 182 18.13 -7.41 7.72
C ASN A 182 18.20 -5.89 7.70
N VAL A 183 19.05 -5.34 8.57
CA VAL A 183 19.29 -3.90 8.63
C VAL A 183 20.66 -3.57 8.04
N PRO A 184 20.77 -2.50 7.24
CA PRO A 184 22.06 -2.01 6.80
C PRO A 184 22.82 -1.43 8.01
N SER A 185 23.94 -2.07 8.35
CA SER A 185 24.80 -1.74 9.49
C SER A 185 26.17 -1.30 8.96
N ARG A 186 26.69 -0.17 9.46
CA ARG A 186 27.97 0.39 9.00
C ARG A 186 29.11 -0.14 9.87
N GLN A 187 30.10 -0.75 9.25
CA GLN A 187 31.31 -1.22 9.93
C GLN A 187 32.30 -0.08 10.19
N PRO A 188 33.26 -0.26 11.12
CA PRO A 188 34.30 0.74 11.42
C PRO A 188 35.13 1.16 10.20
N ASN A 189 35.24 0.30 9.18
CA ASN A 189 35.93 0.56 7.92
C ASN A 189 35.09 1.38 6.91
N GLY A 190 33.89 1.81 7.28
CA GLY A 190 33.00 2.61 6.44
C GLY A 190 32.16 1.82 5.44
N SER A 191 32.29 0.49 5.34
CA SER A 191 31.43 -0.34 4.50
C SER A 191 30.06 -0.54 5.16
N VAL A 192 29.03 -0.71 4.32
CA VAL A 192 27.67 -1.04 4.76
C VAL A 192 27.44 -2.53 4.49
N ILE A 193 27.17 -3.30 5.53
CA ILE A 193 26.78 -4.70 5.42
C ILE A 193 25.33 -4.88 5.87
N GLN A 194 24.64 -5.87 5.31
CA GLN A 194 23.34 -6.29 5.83
C GLN A 194 23.58 -7.15 7.06
N GLU A 195 23.22 -6.63 8.23
CA GLU A 195 23.28 -7.37 9.48
C GLU A 195 21.88 -7.87 9.84
N GLN A 196 21.75 -9.19 10.06
CA GLN A 196 20.50 -9.77 10.50
C GLN A 196 20.33 -9.52 12.00
N LYS A 197 19.52 -8.53 12.36
CA LYS A 197 19.18 -8.24 13.76
C LYS A 197 17.86 -8.90 14.13
N THR A 198 17.83 -9.55 15.29
CA THR A 198 16.57 -10.02 15.89
C THR A 198 16.03 -8.94 16.81
N LEU A 199 14.92 -8.31 16.43
CA LEU A 199 14.22 -7.32 17.23
C LEU A 199 13.04 -7.99 17.93
N LYS A 200 13.03 -7.90 19.26
CA LYS A 200 11.86 -8.27 20.07
C LYS A 200 10.94 -7.07 20.15
N ILE A 201 9.74 -7.20 19.61
CA ILE A 201 8.71 -6.16 19.62
C ILE A 201 7.51 -6.67 20.39
N LYS A 202 6.87 -5.79 21.15
CA LYS A 202 5.60 -6.12 21.80
C LYS A 202 4.46 -5.75 20.87
N ILE A 203 3.64 -6.73 20.49
CA ILE A 203 2.44 -6.43 19.70
C ILE A 203 1.35 -5.95 20.64
N PRO A 204 0.82 -4.73 20.46
CA PRO A 204 -0.26 -4.24 21.32
C PRO A 204 -1.50 -5.13 21.15
N LYS A 205 -2.06 -5.57 22.28
CA LYS A 205 -3.36 -6.22 22.31
C LYS A 205 -4.40 -5.35 21.60
N GLY A 206 -5.17 -5.97 20.70
CA GLY A 206 -6.20 -5.27 19.94
C GLY A 206 -5.68 -4.37 18.82
N ILE A 207 -4.45 -4.58 18.34
CA ILE A 207 -4.00 -3.96 17.10
C ILE A 207 -4.89 -4.41 15.93
N THR A 208 -5.28 -3.49 15.06
CA THR A 208 -6.14 -3.76 13.91
C THR A 208 -5.31 -3.79 12.63
N GLU A 209 -5.86 -4.43 11.60
CA GLU A 209 -5.26 -4.52 10.26
C GLU A 209 -4.76 -3.15 9.76
N GLY A 210 -3.56 -3.13 9.18
CA GLY A 210 -2.96 -1.95 8.57
C GLY A 210 -2.39 -0.91 9.52
N LYS A 211 -2.56 -1.06 10.85
CA LYS A 211 -1.90 -0.17 11.82
C LYS A 211 -0.37 -0.33 11.78
N GLN A 212 0.33 0.75 12.10
CA GLN A 212 1.79 0.79 12.11
C GLN A 212 2.34 0.82 13.54
N ILE A 213 3.37 0.01 13.78
CA ILE A 213 4.18 0.04 15.00
C ILE A 213 5.50 0.75 14.66
N ARG A 214 5.81 1.82 15.39
CA ARG A 214 7.06 2.57 15.24
C ARG A 214 8.11 2.06 16.22
N LEU A 215 9.26 1.64 15.71
CA LEU A 215 10.46 1.34 16.50
C LEU A 215 11.47 2.47 16.31
N SER A 216 11.63 3.30 17.35
CA SER A 216 12.47 4.49 17.26
C SER A 216 13.96 4.14 17.14
N GLY A 217 14.66 4.75 16.18
CA GLY A 217 16.09 4.57 15.95
C GLY A 217 16.50 3.20 15.37
N GLN A 218 15.53 2.38 14.94
CA GLN A 218 15.75 1.05 14.35
C GLN A 218 15.70 1.06 12.80
N GLY A 219 15.59 2.22 12.19
CA GLY A 219 15.67 2.43 10.73
C GLY A 219 17.12 2.51 10.25
N ALA A 220 17.35 3.17 9.11
CA ALA A 220 18.66 3.23 8.50
C ALA A 220 19.66 4.02 9.38
N ALA A 221 20.94 3.63 9.31
CA ALA A 221 22.01 4.35 9.99
C ALA A 221 22.19 5.76 9.41
N SER A 222 22.50 6.72 10.28
CA SER A 222 22.81 8.11 9.91
C SER A 222 24.17 8.25 9.22
N TYR A 223 24.36 9.36 8.51
CA TYR A 223 25.68 9.77 8.01
C TYR A 223 26.35 10.72 9.01
N GLY A 224 27.60 10.44 9.38
CA GLY A 224 28.39 11.33 10.25
C GLY A 224 28.03 11.30 11.73
N GLY A 225 27.36 10.24 12.23
CA GLY A 225 27.06 10.08 13.67
C GLY A 225 25.76 10.74 14.13
N GLY A 226 24.83 11.03 13.22
CA GLY A 226 23.49 11.55 13.52
C GLY A 226 22.57 10.48 14.14
N LYS A 227 21.32 10.83 14.43
CA LYS A 227 20.33 9.84 14.87
C LYS A 227 19.96 8.89 13.74
N ASN A 228 19.88 7.59 14.01
CA ASN A 228 19.30 6.62 13.07
C ASN A 228 17.84 6.98 12.78
N GLY A 229 17.37 6.61 11.60
CA GLY A 229 15.95 6.70 11.26
C GLY A 229 15.10 5.73 12.08
N ASP A 230 13.79 5.77 11.88
CA ASP A 230 12.84 4.89 12.54
C ASP A 230 12.40 3.72 11.65
N LEU A 231 11.94 2.64 12.26
CA LEU A 231 11.34 1.53 11.54
C LEU A 231 9.83 1.50 11.79
N PHE A 232 9.04 1.58 10.73
CA PHE A 232 7.59 1.47 10.74
C PHE A 232 7.16 0.09 10.25
N LEU A 233 6.57 -0.69 11.15
CA LEU A 233 6.05 -2.02 10.86
C LEU A 233 4.55 -1.94 10.63
N LYS A 234 4.11 -2.13 9.39
CA LYS A 234 2.69 -2.27 9.05
C LYS A 234 2.23 -3.68 9.43
N VAL A 235 1.17 -3.78 10.22
CA VAL A 235 0.62 -5.06 10.66
C VAL A 235 -0.34 -5.60 9.62
N LYS A 236 -0.13 -6.86 9.25
CA LYS A 236 -1.05 -7.70 8.51
C LYS A 236 -1.46 -8.88 9.37
N ILE A 237 -2.75 -9.05 9.60
CA ILE A 237 -3.29 -10.08 10.48
C ILE A 237 -3.56 -11.34 9.67
N THR A 238 -2.94 -12.45 10.07
CA THR A 238 -3.23 -13.78 9.50
C THR A 238 -4.28 -14.48 10.34
N HIS A 239 -5.26 -15.07 9.67
CA HIS A 239 -6.39 -15.75 10.29
C HIS A 239 -6.82 -16.94 9.42
N ASP A 240 -7.66 -17.81 9.97
CA ASP A 240 -8.21 -18.97 9.25
C ASP A 240 -9.17 -18.55 8.13
N ALA A 241 -9.38 -19.43 7.14
CA ALA A 241 -10.20 -19.16 5.96
C ALA A 241 -11.70 -18.95 6.27
N ASN A 242 -12.18 -19.47 7.41
CA ASN A 242 -13.55 -19.25 7.88
C ASN A 242 -13.70 -17.93 8.65
N ILE A 243 -12.63 -17.14 8.79
CA ILE A 243 -12.64 -15.86 9.49
C ILE A 243 -12.51 -14.72 8.49
N ARG A 244 -13.17 -13.61 8.80
CA ARG A 244 -13.06 -12.35 8.09
C ARG A 244 -13.09 -11.21 9.09
N LEU A 245 -12.22 -10.22 8.89
CA LEU A 245 -12.06 -9.08 9.79
C LEU A 245 -12.62 -7.82 9.13
N GLU A 246 -13.39 -7.03 9.88
CA GLU A 246 -13.80 -5.67 9.50
C GLU A 246 -13.51 -4.71 10.64
N GLY A 247 -12.37 -4.02 10.57
CA GLY A 247 -11.93 -3.14 11.64
C GLY A 247 -11.64 -3.92 12.92
N ALA A 248 -12.49 -3.75 13.94
CA ALA A 248 -12.40 -4.52 15.18
C ALA A 248 -13.40 -5.69 15.24
N ASP A 249 -14.36 -5.75 14.30
CA ASP A 249 -15.36 -6.80 14.27
C ASP A 249 -14.79 -8.04 13.57
N VAL A 250 -15.18 -9.21 14.09
CA VAL A 250 -14.74 -10.51 13.61
C VAL A 250 -15.94 -11.28 13.13
N TYR A 251 -15.89 -11.81 11.92
CA TYR A 251 -16.90 -12.68 11.34
C TYR A 251 -16.30 -14.07 11.22
N GLN A 252 -16.97 -15.07 11.77
CA GLN A 252 -16.53 -16.45 11.73
C GLN A 252 -17.68 -17.34 11.22
N THR A 253 -17.42 -18.08 10.15
CA THR A 253 -18.35 -19.11 9.69
C THR A 253 -18.21 -20.35 10.58
N VAL A 254 -19.33 -20.81 11.13
CA VAL A 254 -19.40 -21.97 12.02
C VAL A 254 -20.26 -23.04 11.38
N ASN A 255 -19.69 -24.21 11.19
CA ASN A 255 -20.43 -25.37 10.72
C ASN A 255 -21.25 -25.95 11.88
N ILE A 256 -22.53 -26.15 11.63
CA ILE A 256 -23.46 -26.79 12.56
C ILE A 256 -24.21 -27.91 11.84
N THR A 257 -24.66 -28.90 12.59
CA THR A 257 -25.46 -30.01 12.07
C THR A 257 -26.93 -29.61 11.85
N PRO A 258 -27.68 -30.34 11.01
CA PRO A 258 -29.08 -30.01 10.75
C PRO A 258 -29.98 -30.08 11.99
N TRP A 259 -29.71 -31.03 12.90
CA TRP A 259 -30.50 -31.17 14.12
C TRP A 259 -30.18 -30.12 15.17
N GLU A 260 -28.92 -29.67 15.29
CA GLU A 260 -28.57 -28.50 16.13
C GLU A 260 -29.31 -27.24 15.64
N ALA A 261 -29.35 -27.03 14.31
CA ALA A 261 -30.06 -25.91 13.71
C ALA A 261 -31.59 -26.02 13.89
N ALA A 262 -32.16 -27.21 13.72
CA ALA A 262 -33.61 -27.44 13.80
C ALA A 262 -34.11 -27.38 15.25
N LEU A 263 -33.48 -28.12 16.16
CA LEU A 263 -33.94 -28.31 17.53
C LEU A 263 -33.52 -27.17 18.47
N GLY A 264 -32.45 -26.46 18.12
CA GLY A 264 -31.84 -25.41 18.94
C GLY A 264 -31.14 -25.99 20.17
N GLU A 265 -29.82 -25.93 20.17
CA GLU A 265 -28.97 -26.47 21.24
C GLU A 265 -27.89 -25.47 21.64
N LYS A 266 -27.34 -25.63 22.86
CA LYS A 266 -26.16 -24.88 23.29
C LYS A 266 -24.90 -25.66 22.89
N ILE A 267 -24.14 -25.10 21.96
CA ILE A 267 -22.90 -25.71 21.46
C ILE A 267 -21.67 -24.90 21.90
N ASN A 268 -20.51 -25.56 21.98
CA ASN A 268 -19.24 -24.88 22.24
C ASN A 268 -18.51 -24.63 20.93
N ILE A 269 -18.14 -23.38 20.68
CA ILE A 269 -17.47 -22.95 19.45
C ILE A 269 -16.08 -22.45 19.79
N SER A 270 -15.07 -22.95 19.08
CA SER A 270 -13.71 -22.41 19.16
C SER A 270 -13.66 -21.09 18.39
N THR A 271 -13.32 -20.01 19.07
CA THR A 271 -13.25 -18.67 18.49
C THR A 271 -11.90 -18.03 18.82
N PRO A 272 -11.47 -16.98 18.10
CA PRO A 272 -10.27 -16.22 18.44
C PRO A 272 -10.30 -15.60 19.85
N ALA A 273 -11.50 -15.40 20.42
CA ALA A 273 -11.70 -14.93 21.79
C ALA A 273 -11.67 -16.07 22.84
N GLY A 274 -11.33 -17.30 22.43
CA GLY A 274 -11.41 -18.53 23.22
C GLY A 274 -12.67 -19.36 22.93
N THR A 275 -12.87 -20.43 23.69
CA THR A 275 -14.05 -21.29 23.56
C THR A 275 -15.29 -20.60 24.15
N LEU A 276 -16.35 -20.46 23.35
CA LEU A 276 -17.60 -19.81 23.76
C LEU A 276 -18.77 -20.79 23.65
N GLY A 277 -19.60 -20.85 24.70
CA GLY A 277 -20.86 -21.56 24.67
C GLY A 277 -21.96 -20.69 24.06
N VAL A 278 -22.46 -21.07 22.89
CA VAL A 278 -23.43 -20.30 22.10
C VAL A 278 -24.72 -21.10 21.97
N THR A 279 -25.85 -20.45 22.26
CA THR A 279 -27.18 -21.05 22.07
C THR A 279 -27.65 -20.80 20.66
N ILE A 280 -27.86 -21.89 19.91
CA ILE A 280 -28.43 -21.85 18.57
C ILE A 280 -29.95 -21.77 18.69
N PRO A 281 -30.61 -20.78 18.07
CA PRO A 281 -32.06 -20.70 18.03
C PRO A 281 -32.68 -21.89 17.28
N LYS A 282 -33.87 -22.33 17.69
CA LYS A 282 -34.62 -23.36 16.96
C LYS A 282 -34.94 -22.90 15.54
N ASN A 283 -35.00 -23.84 14.60
CA ASN A 283 -35.26 -23.59 13.19
C ASN A 283 -34.32 -22.54 12.57
N SER A 284 -33.05 -22.52 13.00
CA SER A 284 -32.01 -21.67 12.42
C SER A 284 -31.76 -22.03 10.96
N LYS A 285 -31.40 -21.02 10.15
CA LYS A 285 -31.09 -21.18 8.72
C LYS A 285 -29.61 -20.96 8.46
N SER A 286 -29.07 -21.60 7.42
CA SER A 286 -27.74 -21.24 6.92
C SER A 286 -27.69 -19.75 6.54
N GLY A 287 -26.59 -19.09 6.86
CA GLY A 287 -26.39 -17.65 6.71
C GLY A 287 -26.96 -16.80 7.86
N SER A 288 -27.65 -17.39 8.84
CA SER A 288 -28.07 -16.65 10.03
C SER A 288 -26.84 -16.17 10.81
N ASN A 289 -26.88 -14.92 11.27
CA ASN A 289 -25.78 -14.31 12.01
C ASN A 289 -26.13 -14.18 13.50
N LEU A 290 -25.30 -14.75 14.36
CA LEU A 290 -25.39 -14.61 15.81
C LEU A 290 -24.30 -13.64 16.28
N ARG A 291 -24.71 -12.52 16.89
CA ARG A 291 -23.78 -11.52 17.44
C ARG A 291 -23.45 -11.86 18.89
N VAL A 292 -22.16 -11.99 19.17
CA VAL A 292 -21.60 -12.10 20.52
C VAL A 292 -20.88 -10.80 20.85
N LYS A 293 -21.54 -9.97 21.67
CA LYS A 293 -21.11 -8.61 21.97
C LYS A 293 -19.75 -8.59 22.72
N GLY A 294 -18.84 -7.72 22.29
CA GLY A 294 -17.54 -7.49 22.92
C GLY A 294 -16.54 -8.64 22.77
N LYS A 295 -16.79 -9.56 21.82
CA LYS A 295 -15.92 -10.72 21.55
C LYS A 295 -15.15 -10.61 20.22
N GLY A 296 -15.22 -9.47 19.55
CA GLY A 296 -14.32 -9.15 18.44
C GLY A 296 -12.90 -8.80 18.93
N ILE A 297 -12.13 -8.12 18.09
CA ILE A 297 -10.76 -7.71 18.42
C ILE A 297 -10.80 -6.76 19.63
N PRO A 298 -9.98 -7.01 20.67
CA PRO A 298 -9.99 -6.24 21.91
C PRO A 298 -9.22 -4.91 21.78
N ALA A 299 -9.56 -4.11 20.76
CA ALA A 299 -9.04 -2.76 20.57
C ALA A 299 -9.58 -1.79 21.63
N LYS A 300 -9.13 -0.53 21.59
CA LYS A 300 -9.62 0.53 22.51
C LYS A 300 -11.15 0.63 22.52
N GLN A 301 -11.76 0.50 21.34
CA GLN A 301 -13.16 0.18 21.18
C GLN A 301 -13.22 -1.29 20.75
N ALA A 302 -13.66 -2.16 21.67
CA ALA A 302 -13.77 -3.58 21.38
C ALA A 302 -14.83 -3.81 20.31
N GLY A 303 -14.50 -4.63 19.31
CA GLY A 303 -15.47 -5.08 18.33
C GLY A 303 -16.31 -6.24 18.83
N ASP A 304 -17.21 -6.68 17.97
CA ASP A 304 -18.09 -7.83 18.20
C ASP A 304 -17.69 -9.03 17.35
N LEU A 305 -18.11 -10.21 17.81
CA LEU A 305 -17.98 -11.45 17.06
C LEU A 305 -19.33 -11.79 16.42
N TYR A 306 -19.33 -12.02 15.12
CA TYR A 306 -20.48 -12.44 14.34
C TYR A 306 -20.25 -13.88 13.88
N LEU A 307 -21.10 -14.78 14.33
CA LEU A 307 -21.06 -16.19 13.96
C LEU A 307 -22.07 -16.43 12.85
N THR A 308 -21.58 -16.68 11.64
CA THR A 308 -22.43 -17.03 10.49
C THR A 308 -22.62 -18.54 10.47
N LEU A 309 -23.86 -18.99 10.65
CA LEU A 309 -24.17 -20.42 10.71
C LEU A 309 -24.13 -21.03 9.31
N ASN A 310 -23.44 -22.15 9.16
CA ASN A 310 -23.42 -22.97 7.95
C ASN A 310 -23.90 -24.38 8.30
N ILE A 311 -25.08 -24.77 7.81
CA ILE A 311 -25.62 -26.11 8.09
C ILE A 311 -24.94 -27.13 7.17
N VAL A 312 -24.26 -28.10 7.77
CA VAL A 312 -23.52 -29.14 7.08
C VAL A 312 -24.07 -30.51 7.47
N ASN A 313 -24.38 -31.34 6.47
CA ASN A 313 -24.77 -32.72 6.73
C ASN A 313 -23.51 -33.54 7.09
N PRO A 314 -23.57 -34.38 8.13
CA PRO A 314 -22.51 -35.34 8.40
C PRO A 314 -22.37 -36.36 7.26
N GLU A 315 -21.21 -36.99 7.15
CA GLU A 315 -21.02 -38.10 6.22
C GLU A 315 -21.84 -39.33 6.64
N LEU A 316 -22.55 -39.93 5.68
CA LEU A 316 -23.42 -41.09 5.89
C LEU A 316 -22.67 -42.38 5.57
N THR A 317 -21.80 -42.80 6.49
CA THR A 317 -20.90 -43.95 6.33
C THR A 317 -21.52 -45.30 6.69
N THR A 318 -22.64 -45.32 7.44
CA THR A 318 -23.33 -46.55 7.85
C THR A 318 -24.77 -46.63 7.32
N GLU A 319 -25.31 -47.84 7.17
CA GLU A 319 -26.71 -48.03 6.75
C GLU A 319 -27.69 -47.42 7.77
N ALA A 320 -27.43 -47.56 9.07
CA ALA A 320 -28.26 -46.94 10.10
C ALA A 320 -28.35 -45.41 9.97
N GLN A 321 -27.25 -44.74 9.56
CA GLN A 321 -27.25 -43.29 9.31
C GLN A 321 -28.09 -42.94 8.07
N LYS A 322 -28.00 -43.74 7.00
CA LYS A 322 -28.82 -43.53 5.79
C LYS A 322 -30.30 -43.73 6.08
N GLU A 323 -30.66 -44.77 6.84
CA GLU A 323 -32.03 -45.04 7.27
C GLU A 323 -32.58 -43.89 8.13
N ALA A 324 -31.79 -43.32 9.03
CA ALA A 324 -32.21 -42.17 9.84
C ALA A 324 -32.58 -40.95 8.97
N PHE A 325 -31.76 -40.63 7.95
CA PHE A 325 -32.08 -39.54 7.01
C PHE A 325 -33.27 -39.88 6.09
N ALA A 326 -33.46 -41.16 5.74
CA ALA A 326 -34.64 -41.59 4.99
C ALA A 326 -35.94 -41.43 5.81
N ALA A 327 -35.90 -41.79 7.11
CA ALA A 327 -37.01 -41.58 8.02
C ALA A 327 -37.31 -40.09 8.24
N LEU A 328 -36.26 -39.26 8.35
CA LEU A 328 -36.40 -37.80 8.40
C LEU A 328 -37.10 -37.29 7.13
N LYS A 329 -36.63 -37.69 5.94
CA LYS A 329 -37.26 -37.32 4.66
C LYS A 329 -38.73 -37.71 4.61
N ALA A 330 -39.08 -38.93 5.05
CA ALA A 330 -40.47 -39.39 5.07
C ALA A 330 -41.35 -38.56 6.01
N SER A 331 -40.81 -38.13 7.17
CA SER A 331 -41.52 -37.31 8.15
C SER A 331 -41.82 -35.89 7.64
N PHE A 332 -41.08 -35.40 6.65
CA PHE A 332 -41.22 -34.09 6.04
C PHE A 332 -41.64 -34.16 4.56
N ALA A 333 -42.38 -35.20 4.16
CA ALA A 333 -42.78 -35.41 2.77
C ALA A 333 -43.61 -34.26 2.17
N GLU A 334 -44.34 -33.53 3.02
CA GLU A 334 -45.18 -32.39 2.63
C GLU A 334 -44.48 -31.03 2.81
N ALA A 335 -43.19 -31.00 3.16
CA ALA A 335 -42.47 -29.75 3.39
C ALA A 335 -42.27 -28.94 2.09
N GLU A 336 -42.83 -27.74 2.05
CA GLU A 336 -42.67 -26.82 0.93
C GLU A 336 -41.43 -25.94 1.09
N ILE A 337 -40.47 -26.08 0.17
CA ILE A 337 -39.26 -25.25 0.10
C ILE A 337 -39.25 -24.52 -1.25
N LYS A 338 -39.16 -23.19 -1.22
CA LYS A 338 -38.91 -22.38 -2.42
C LYS A 338 -37.48 -22.66 -2.89
N ARG A 339 -37.34 -23.25 -4.09
CA ARG A 339 -36.07 -23.58 -4.73
C ARG A 339 -35.76 -22.62 -5.86
#